data_AF-A0A2M9PWR8-F1
#
_entry.id   AF-A0A2M9PWR8-F1
#
_cell.length_a   1.000
_cell.length_b   1.000
_cell.length_c   1.000
_cell.angle_alpha   90.00
_cell.angle_beta   90.00
_cell.angle_gamma   90.00
#
_symmetry.space_group_name_H-M   'P 1'
#
loop_
_entity.id
_entity.type
_entity.pdbx_description
1 polymer ?
#
loop_
_entity_poly.entity_id
_entity_poly.type
_entity_poly.pdbx_seq_one_letter_code
_entity_poly.pdbx_strand_id
1 'polypeptide(L)'
;MLKKLQWSFGLLLFFFVLPVIAGQLPFNKQASTPITEPEDKQVVYAATNLAEQSALEQTKEETQDQTKVETQDQTQNPSKDPFKVLLLFTHSQESYQPVVKAASGKAAVYDEKTNILNLKDTISKHFSMNGIQTDVLDVDVMKELKLKGKSFPDSYNFVRPYLEKRLQEQSYDLVIDLHRDSAKKNATTLTYNNESYARIAIVIGAEHKNYRWNTAYAESLSAAMNEIVPKISRGVISKSGDNVDGRYNQDLTKEMILIELGGIDNTGEELNRTIAVIGKAISKSFITGKQQ
;
A
#
# COMPACT_ATOMS: atom_id res chain seq x y z
N MET A 1 -47.77 -37.88 -32.60
CA MET A 1 -46.86 -37.69 -33.74
C MET A 1 -47.42 -36.60 -34.65
N LEU A 2 -46.57 -35.61 -34.94
CA LEU A 2 -46.57 -34.65 -36.06
C LEU A 2 -47.68 -33.58 -36.24
N LYS A 3 -47.22 -32.34 -35.94
CA LYS A 3 -47.21 -31.12 -36.78
C LYS A 3 -48.54 -30.52 -37.26
N LYS A 4 -48.72 -29.22 -36.95
CA LYS A 4 -48.74 -28.18 -38.00
C LYS A 4 -48.28 -26.82 -37.46
N LEU A 5 -47.21 -26.33 -38.11
CA LEU A 5 -46.55 -25.05 -37.99
C LEU A 5 -47.29 -24.08 -38.92
N GLN A 6 -47.74 -22.92 -38.43
CA GLN A 6 -48.20 -21.83 -39.29
C GLN A 6 -47.25 -20.64 -39.17
N TRP A 7 -46.60 -20.40 -40.29
CA TRP A 7 -45.79 -19.24 -40.62
C TRP A 7 -46.74 -18.17 -41.17
N SER A 8 -46.62 -16.92 -40.73
CA SER A 8 -47.15 -15.79 -41.47
C SER A 8 -46.03 -14.78 -41.69
N PHE A 9 -45.57 -14.74 -42.94
CA PHE A 9 -44.81 -13.66 -43.54
C PHE A 9 -45.83 -12.65 -44.07
N GLY A 10 -45.72 -11.39 -43.63
CA GLY A 10 -46.49 -10.26 -44.14
C GLY A 10 -45.54 -9.10 -44.38
N LEU A 11 -45.13 -8.99 -45.65
CA LEU A 11 -44.27 -8.01 -46.30
C LEU A 11 -44.84 -6.58 -46.22
N LEU A 12 -44.05 -5.55 -45.94
CA LEU A 12 -43.87 -4.39 -46.85
C LEU A 12 -42.82 -3.37 -46.37
N LEU A 13 -41.84 -3.17 -47.25
CA LEU A 13 -40.97 -2.02 -47.48
C LEU A 13 -41.47 -0.66 -46.95
N PHE A 14 -40.59 0.06 -46.23
CA PHE A 14 -40.57 1.52 -46.25
C PHE A 14 -39.12 2.01 -46.43
N PHE A 15 -38.77 2.31 -47.68
CA PHE A 15 -37.57 3.07 -48.04
C PHE A 15 -37.89 4.58 -47.94
N PHE A 16 -36.98 5.31 -47.27
CA PHE A 16 -36.47 6.64 -47.61
C PHE A 16 -37.43 7.68 -48.19
N VAL A 17 -37.77 8.72 -47.40
CA VAL A 17 -37.51 10.13 -47.75
C VAL A 17 -37.45 10.97 -46.47
N LEU A 18 -36.30 11.58 -46.16
CA LEU A 18 -36.23 12.77 -45.30
C LEU A 18 -35.46 13.88 -46.03
N PRO A 19 -35.89 15.14 -45.93
CA PRO A 19 -35.40 16.24 -46.76
C PRO A 19 -34.00 16.70 -46.32
N VAL A 20 -33.16 16.97 -47.31
CA VAL A 20 -31.86 17.62 -47.17
C VAL A 20 -32.09 19.07 -46.72
N ILE A 21 -31.80 19.36 -45.45
CA ILE A 21 -31.62 20.74 -44.98
C ILE A 21 -30.12 21.05 -45.07
N ALA A 22 -29.75 21.81 -46.10
CA ALA A 22 -28.43 22.40 -46.23
C ALA A 22 -28.33 23.59 -45.25
N GLY A 23 -27.73 23.35 -44.09
CA GLY A 23 -27.25 24.39 -43.18
C GLY A 23 -25.77 24.62 -43.39
N GLN A 24 -25.40 25.81 -43.87
CA GLN A 24 -24.01 26.28 -43.86
C GLN A 24 -23.54 26.45 -42.42
N LEU A 25 -22.48 25.75 -42.03
CA LEU A 25 -21.69 26.04 -40.84
C LEU A 25 -20.21 26.18 -41.23
N PRO A 26 -19.49 27.18 -40.68
CA PRO A 26 -18.14 27.51 -41.10
C PRO A 26 -17.13 26.47 -40.59
N PHE A 27 -16.24 26.06 -41.49
CA PHE A 27 -15.02 25.33 -41.16
C PHE A 27 -14.12 26.21 -40.28
N ASN A 28 -13.92 25.82 -39.02
CA ASN A 28 -12.70 26.16 -38.29
C ASN A 28 -11.86 24.90 -38.12
N LYS A 29 -10.60 24.98 -38.57
CA LYS A 29 -9.61 23.91 -38.48
C LYS A 29 -9.05 23.83 -37.05
N GLN A 30 -8.58 22.63 -36.70
CA GLN A 30 -7.90 22.24 -35.46
C GLN A 30 -8.80 21.94 -34.26
N ALA A 31 -9.47 20.78 -34.31
CA ALA A 31 -9.59 19.94 -33.13
C ALA A 31 -8.39 18.96 -33.14
N SER A 32 -7.29 19.37 -32.50
CA SER A 32 -6.28 18.41 -32.07
C SER A 32 -6.92 17.53 -31.00
N THR A 33 -7.07 16.25 -31.31
CA THR A 33 -7.31 15.20 -30.31
C THR A 33 -6.35 15.39 -29.14
N PRO A 34 -6.80 15.45 -27.88
CA PRO A 34 -5.88 15.31 -26.76
C PRO A 34 -5.23 13.93 -26.91
N ILE A 35 -3.92 13.91 -27.12
CA ILE A 35 -3.12 12.71 -26.93
C ILE A 35 -3.28 12.41 -25.44
N THR A 36 -4.13 11.43 -25.11
CA THR A 36 -4.07 10.79 -23.80
C THR A 36 -2.67 10.22 -23.69
N GLU A 37 -1.85 10.79 -22.81
CA GLU A 37 -0.63 10.13 -22.38
C GLU A 37 -1.00 8.72 -21.92
N PRO A 38 -0.22 7.68 -22.27
CA PRO A 38 -0.50 6.35 -21.79
C PRO A 38 -0.48 6.41 -20.26
N GLU A 39 -1.58 6.01 -19.62
CA GLU A 39 -1.59 5.79 -18.17
C GLU A 39 -0.40 4.87 -17.85
N ASP A 40 0.56 5.40 -17.08
CA ASP A 40 1.62 4.63 -16.49
C ASP A 40 0.97 3.55 -15.62
N LYS A 41 0.85 2.33 -16.16
CA LYS A 41 0.29 1.20 -15.42
C LYS A 41 1.15 1.00 -14.19
N GLN A 42 0.67 1.49 -13.05
CA GLN A 42 1.39 1.42 -11.80
C GLN A 42 1.46 -0.04 -11.35
N VAL A 43 2.62 -0.66 -11.58
CA VAL A 43 2.90 -2.02 -11.12
C VAL A 43 3.48 -1.95 -9.71
N VAL A 44 2.88 -2.72 -8.81
CA VAL A 44 3.38 -2.99 -7.46
C VAL A 44 3.56 -4.49 -7.32
N TYR A 45 4.64 -4.92 -6.69
CA TYR A 45 5.09 -6.32 -6.72
C TYR A 45 4.82 -7.10 -5.43
N ALA A 46 3.87 -6.64 -4.61
CA ALA A 46 3.47 -7.28 -3.36
C ALA A 46 3.42 -8.82 -3.46
N ALA A 47 4.36 -9.48 -2.78
CA ALA A 47 4.42 -10.93 -2.60
C ALA A 47 4.36 -11.73 -3.91
N THR A 48 5.15 -11.36 -4.93
CA THR A 48 5.28 -12.20 -6.13
C THR A 48 6.28 -13.33 -5.86
N ASN A 49 5.73 -14.55 -5.67
CA ASN A 49 6.43 -15.76 -5.23
C ASN A 49 7.74 -16.09 -5.98
N LEU A 50 7.91 -15.66 -7.23
CA LEU A 50 9.04 -16.06 -8.08
C LEU A 50 10.28 -15.16 -7.96
N ALA A 51 10.12 -13.84 -7.79
CA ALA A 51 11.26 -12.92 -7.78
C ALA A 51 11.91 -12.82 -6.39
N GLU A 52 11.09 -12.86 -5.34
CA GLU A 52 11.51 -12.64 -3.95
C GLU A 52 12.22 -13.85 -3.34
N GLN A 53 11.83 -15.07 -3.76
CA GLN A 53 12.48 -16.31 -3.32
C GLN A 53 13.98 -16.34 -3.64
N SER A 54 14.39 -15.77 -4.78
CA SER A 54 15.80 -15.74 -5.20
C SER A 54 16.68 -14.79 -4.37
N ALA A 55 16.08 -13.81 -3.68
CA ALA A 55 16.80 -12.78 -2.93
C ALA A 55 17.07 -13.16 -1.47
N LEU A 56 16.40 -14.19 -0.94
CA LEU A 56 16.48 -14.61 0.47
C LEU A 56 17.65 -15.56 0.79
N GLU A 57 18.30 -16.15 -0.22
CA GLU A 57 19.33 -17.18 -0.03
C GLU A 57 20.74 -16.63 0.28
N GLN A 58 20.91 -15.32 0.42
CA GLN A 58 22.18 -14.71 0.79
C GLN A 58 22.01 -13.81 2.00
N THR A 59 22.50 -14.22 3.18
CA THR A 59 23.34 -13.43 4.13
C THR A 59 23.54 -14.19 5.45
N LYS A 60 24.79 -14.19 5.98
CA LYS A 60 25.19 -14.66 7.31
C LYS A 60 25.71 -13.49 8.18
N GLU A 61 25.16 -13.41 9.40
CA GLU A 61 25.68 -13.08 10.76
C GLU A 61 26.47 -11.79 11.15
N GLU A 62 26.42 -11.57 12.49
CA GLU A 62 27.14 -10.72 13.49
C GLU A 62 26.76 -9.24 13.81
N THR A 63 26.41 -9.03 15.09
CA THR A 63 25.59 -7.97 15.71
C THR A 63 26.43 -7.22 16.75
N GLN A 64 26.37 -5.89 16.82
CA GLN A 64 26.72 -5.12 18.03
C GLN A 64 25.90 -3.83 18.16
N ASP A 65 25.91 -3.32 19.39
CA ASP A 65 24.83 -2.65 20.14
C ASP A 65 24.89 -1.10 20.12
N GLN A 66 23.80 -0.51 20.62
CA GLN A 66 23.29 0.87 20.49
C GLN A 66 24.00 1.95 21.32
N THR A 67 23.76 3.23 21.01
CA THR A 67 23.40 4.25 22.02
C THR A 67 22.51 5.34 21.41
N LYS A 68 21.38 5.65 22.09
CA LYS A 68 20.34 6.62 21.71
C LYS A 68 20.42 7.85 22.63
N VAL A 69 20.27 9.05 22.07
CA VAL A 69 20.12 10.31 22.81
C VAL A 69 18.69 10.83 22.62
N GLU A 70 18.04 11.16 23.73
CA GLU A 70 16.68 11.70 23.78
C GLU A 70 16.67 13.23 23.65
N THR A 71 15.63 13.77 23.02
CA THR A 71 15.23 15.17 23.21
C THR A 71 13.70 15.27 23.15
N GLN A 72 13.16 15.91 24.17
CA GLN A 72 11.74 16.22 24.40
C GLN A 72 11.31 17.40 23.49
N ASP A 73 10.09 17.38 22.96
CA ASP A 73 9.10 18.42 23.32
C ASP A 73 7.68 18.24 22.72
N GLN A 74 6.72 18.48 23.62
CA GLN A 74 5.36 19.04 23.53
C GLN A 74 4.29 18.38 22.62
N THR A 75 3.44 17.58 23.26
CA THR A 75 2.14 17.10 22.77
C THR A 75 1.01 18.07 23.11
N GLN A 76 0.16 18.32 22.11
CA GLN A 76 -1.17 18.89 22.30
C GLN A 76 -2.06 17.90 23.07
N ASN A 77 -3.00 18.42 23.86
CA ASN A 77 -3.92 17.65 24.71
C ASN A 77 -4.54 16.45 23.97
N PRO A 78 -4.29 15.20 24.42
CA PRO A 78 -4.84 14.03 23.76
C PRO A 78 -6.36 13.95 23.99
N SER A 79 -7.07 13.57 22.92
CA SER A 79 -8.43 13.03 22.97
C SER A 79 -8.55 11.99 24.09
N LYS A 80 -9.71 11.94 24.77
CA LYS A 80 -10.00 10.96 25.83
C LYS A 80 -9.87 9.49 25.38
N ASP A 81 -9.91 9.24 24.07
CA ASP A 81 -9.54 7.96 23.45
C ASP A 81 -8.63 8.25 22.24
N PRO A 82 -7.34 7.87 22.28
CA PRO A 82 -6.43 8.07 21.15
C PRO A 82 -6.77 7.13 19.99
N PHE A 83 -6.53 7.59 18.76
CA PHE A 83 -6.69 6.74 17.57
C PHE A 83 -5.63 5.63 17.60
N LYS A 84 -6.04 4.36 17.57
CA LYS A 84 -5.14 3.21 17.76
C LYS A 84 -4.80 2.54 16.44
N VAL A 85 -3.51 2.43 16.15
CA VAL A 85 -2.97 1.70 15.00
C VAL A 85 -2.25 0.44 15.45
N LEU A 86 -2.56 -0.70 14.84
CA LEU A 86 -1.71 -1.89 14.92
C LEU A 86 -0.80 -1.95 13.70
N LEU A 87 0.51 -2.01 13.93
CA LEU A 87 1.52 -2.20 12.91
C LEU A 87 2.01 -3.65 12.90
N LEU A 88 2.07 -4.27 11.74
CA LEU A 88 2.68 -5.58 11.52
C LEU A 88 3.61 -5.55 10.30
N PHE A 89 4.47 -6.57 10.23
CA PHE A 89 5.46 -6.73 9.17
C PHE A 89 5.48 -8.19 8.74
N THR A 90 4.58 -8.58 7.84
CA THR A 90 4.49 -9.96 7.36
C THR A 90 5.83 -10.44 6.77
N HIS A 91 6.56 -9.55 6.08
CA HIS A 91 7.91 -9.80 5.58
C HIS A 91 8.94 -8.97 6.38
N SER A 92 9.07 -9.27 7.67
CA SER A 92 9.86 -8.49 8.66
C SER A 92 11.32 -8.17 8.29
N GLN A 93 11.94 -8.94 7.39
CA GLN A 93 13.34 -8.78 6.97
C GLN A 93 13.51 -8.09 5.61
N GLU A 94 12.45 -7.55 5.00
CA GLU A 94 12.60 -6.69 3.82
C GLU A 94 13.45 -5.45 4.15
N SER A 95 14.35 -5.08 3.24
CA SER A 95 15.36 -4.04 3.47
C SER A 95 15.59 -3.15 2.25
N TYR A 96 16.14 -1.97 2.51
CA TYR A 96 16.47 -0.97 1.50
C TYR A 96 17.98 -0.99 1.25
N GLN A 97 18.41 -1.14 -0.01
CA GLN A 97 19.83 -1.27 -0.36
C GLN A 97 20.68 -0.10 0.18
N PRO A 98 20.25 1.19 0.08
CA PRO A 98 21.05 2.29 0.62
C PRO A 98 21.19 2.23 2.14
N VAL A 99 20.16 1.74 2.84
CA VAL A 99 20.14 1.65 4.31
C VAL A 99 21.06 0.53 4.79
N VAL A 100 20.98 -0.66 4.18
CA VAL A 100 21.91 -1.77 4.49
C VAL A 100 23.35 -1.39 4.16
N LYS A 101 23.57 -0.69 3.04
CA LYS A 101 24.90 -0.26 2.62
C LYS A 101 25.50 0.74 3.58
N ALA A 102 24.71 1.67 4.12
CA ALA A 102 25.18 2.61 5.13
C ALA A 102 25.55 1.91 6.45
N ALA A 103 24.82 0.85 6.83
CA ALA A 103 25.05 0.13 8.08
C ALA A 103 26.22 -0.87 8.01
N SER A 104 26.39 -1.56 6.88
CA SER A 104 27.29 -2.72 6.78
C SER A 104 28.22 -2.73 5.57
N GLY A 105 28.09 -1.74 4.67
CA GLY A 105 28.79 -1.72 3.38
C GLY A 105 28.20 -2.66 2.31
N LYS A 106 27.28 -3.55 2.67
CA LYS A 106 26.63 -4.51 1.76
C LYS A 106 25.38 -3.91 1.14
N ALA A 107 25.10 -4.22 -0.13
CA ALA A 107 23.82 -3.89 -0.75
C ALA A 107 22.93 -5.14 -0.73
N ALA A 108 21.89 -5.12 0.10
CA ALA A 108 20.92 -6.21 0.20
C ALA A 108 19.49 -5.66 0.27
N VAL A 109 18.55 -6.45 -0.23
CA VAL A 109 17.11 -6.15 -0.24
C VAL A 109 16.35 -6.95 0.82
N TYR A 110 17.04 -7.88 1.48
CA TYR A 110 16.65 -8.54 2.72
C TYR A 110 17.86 -8.56 3.66
N ASP A 111 17.66 -8.28 4.94
CA ASP A 111 18.72 -8.33 5.95
C ASP A 111 18.14 -8.65 7.33
N GLU A 112 18.81 -9.51 8.11
CA GLU A 112 18.30 -9.94 9.42
C GLU A 112 18.33 -8.81 10.47
N LYS A 113 19.08 -7.73 10.24
CA LYS A 113 19.38 -6.70 11.25
C LYS A 113 18.95 -5.31 10.86
N THR A 114 19.12 -4.99 9.58
CA THR A 114 18.87 -3.69 8.96
C THR A 114 17.72 -3.81 7.98
N ASN A 115 16.50 -3.82 8.51
CA ASN A 115 15.25 -4.13 7.80
C ASN A 115 14.10 -3.20 8.19
N ILE A 116 12.96 -3.43 7.54
CA ILE A 116 11.75 -2.63 7.69
C ILE A 116 11.21 -2.64 9.13
N LEU A 117 11.42 -3.71 9.89
CA LEU A 117 11.04 -3.77 11.30
C LEU A 117 11.76 -2.71 12.15
N ASN A 118 12.97 -2.26 11.77
CA ASN A 118 13.67 -1.19 12.46
C ASN A 118 12.97 0.17 12.34
N LEU A 119 12.04 0.35 11.39
CA LEU A 119 11.29 1.60 11.23
C LEU A 119 10.21 1.80 12.31
N LYS A 120 9.88 0.76 13.09
CA LYS A 120 8.77 0.79 14.07
C LYS A 120 8.82 1.98 15.03
N ASP A 121 10.00 2.30 15.56
CA ASP A 121 10.17 3.41 16.51
C ASP A 121 9.98 4.78 15.84
N THR A 122 10.47 4.91 14.60
CA THR A 122 10.28 6.14 13.80
C THR A 122 8.82 6.35 13.46
N ILE A 123 8.11 5.28 13.10
CA ILE A 123 6.67 5.30 12.84
C ILE A 123 5.91 5.70 14.10
N SER A 124 6.14 5.03 15.23
CA SER A 124 5.49 5.35 16.50
C SER A 124 5.74 6.80 16.93
N LYS A 125 6.96 7.32 16.72
CA LYS A 125 7.28 8.73 16.99
C LYS A 125 6.44 9.67 16.14
N HIS A 126 6.44 9.52 14.81
CA HIS A 126 5.63 10.39 13.94
C HIS A 126 4.14 10.25 14.18
N PHE A 127 3.66 9.05 14.51
CA PHE A 127 2.24 8.79 14.78
C PHE A 127 1.81 9.46 16.08
N SER A 128 2.59 9.34 17.15
CA SER A 128 2.31 10.01 18.43
C SER A 128 2.25 11.53 18.32
N MET A 129 3.12 12.15 17.51
CA MET A 129 3.06 13.59 17.19
C MET A 129 1.74 14.01 16.52
N ASN A 130 1.00 13.06 15.95
CA ASN A 130 -0.26 13.26 15.25
C ASN A 130 -1.48 12.71 16.03
N GLY A 131 -1.31 12.41 17.34
CA GLY A 131 -2.38 11.93 18.22
C GLY A 131 -2.76 10.45 18.03
N ILE A 132 -1.86 9.67 17.41
CA ILE A 132 -2.04 8.25 17.13
C ILE A 132 -1.24 7.42 18.13
N GLN A 133 -1.91 6.47 18.78
CA GLN A 133 -1.26 5.43 19.58
C GLN A 133 -0.92 4.25 18.66
N THR A 134 0.33 3.78 18.69
CA THR A 134 0.80 2.69 17.85
C THR A 134 1.18 1.49 18.69
N ASP A 135 0.56 0.34 18.43
CA ASP A 135 1.05 -0.95 18.90
C ASP A 135 1.72 -1.70 17.74
N VAL A 136 2.69 -2.54 18.07
CA VAL A 136 3.36 -3.42 17.10
C VAL A 136 2.98 -4.86 17.41
N LEU A 137 2.69 -5.65 16.37
CA LEU A 137 2.51 -7.08 16.51
C LEU A 137 3.86 -7.72 16.84
N ASP A 138 3.93 -8.40 17.99
CA ASP A 138 5.19 -8.93 18.53
C ASP A 138 5.55 -10.28 17.90
N VAL A 139 5.97 -10.24 16.62
CA VAL A 139 6.43 -11.40 15.87
C VAL A 139 7.40 -10.98 14.77
N ASP A 140 8.61 -11.55 14.77
CA ASP A 140 9.54 -11.47 13.65
C ASP A 140 9.28 -12.66 12.72
N VAL A 141 8.36 -12.46 11.77
CA VAL A 141 7.82 -13.53 10.91
C VAL A 141 8.94 -14.26 10.17
N MET A 142 9.87 -13.55 9.54
CA MET A 142 10.94 -14.17 8.76
C MET A 142 11.90 -14.98 9.62
N LYS A 143 12.23 -14.49 10.83
CA LYS A 143 13.04 -15.25 11.79
C LYS A 143 12.33 -16.52 12.25
N GLU A 144 11.05 -16.43 12.60
CA GLU A 144 10.27 -17.57 13.08
C GLU A 144 10.05 -18.63 11.99
N LEU A 145 9.81 -18.21 10.74
CA LEU A 145 9.74 -19.12 9.59
C LEU A 145 11.04 -19.89 9.43
N LYS A 146 12.18 -19.19 9.44
CA LYS A 146 13.52 -19.80 9.33
C LYS A 146 13.76 -20.82 10.44
N LEU A 147 13.44 -20.49 11.69
CA LEU A 147 13.57 -21.41 12.83
C LEU A 147 12.70 -22.68 12.70
N LYS A 148 11.55 -22.57 12.01
CA LYS A 148 10.61 -23.67 11.79
C LYS A 148 10.80 -24.39 10.45
N GLY A 149 11.86 -24.07 9.71
CA GLY A 149 12.12 -24.66 8.38
C GLY A 149 11.05 -24.34 7.34
N LYS A 150 10.34 -23.21 7.51
CA LYS A 150 9.33 -22.70 6.58
C LYS A 150 9.92 -21.67 5.63
N SER A 151 9.19 -21.40 4.56
CA SER A 151 9.63 -20.56 3.45
C SER A 151 8.83 -19.26 3.36
N PHE A 152 9.31 -18.30 2.57
CA PHE A 152 8.66 -17.00 2.40
C PHE A 152 7.17 -17.06 1.98
N PRO A 153 6.73 -17.98 1.09
CA PRO A 153 5.31 -18.14 0.77
C PRO A 153 4.43 -18.53 1.97
N ASP A 154 5.00 -19.05 3.07
CA ASP A 154 4.25 -19.37 4.28
C ASP A 154 3.90 -18.12 5.11
N SER A 155 4.45 -16.94 4.82
CA SER A 155 4.41 -15.76 5.71
C SER A 155 3.01 -15.31 6.13
N TYR A 156 2.08 -15.16 5.17
CA TYR A 156 0.72 -14.71 5.48
C TYR A 156 -0.04 -15.70 6.35
N ASN A 157 0.07 -17.00 6.05
CA ASN A 157 -0.54 -18.06 6.86
C ASN A 157 0.12 -18.16 8.24
N PHE A 158 1.42 -17.86 8.33
CA PHE A 158 2.17 -17.92 9.58
C PHE A 158 1.82 -16.78 10.54
N VAL A 159 1.74 -15.55 10.05
CA VAL A 159 1.44 -14.36 10.88
C VAL A 159 -0.02 -14.31 11.31
N ARG A 160 -0.93 -14.86 10.49
CA ARG A 160 -2.37 -14.81 10.71
C ARG A 160 -2.83 -15.16 12.13
N PRO A 161 -2.45 -16.30 12.75
CA PRO A 161 -2.90 -16.63 14.11
C PRO A 161 -2.44 -15.63 15.19
N TYR A 162 -1.27 -14.98 15.01
CA TYR A 162 -0.81 -13.93 15.91
C TYR A 162 -1.69 -12.68 15.78
N LEU A 163 -2.03 -12.31 14.55
CA LEU A 163 -2.90 -11.18 14.25
C LEU A 163 -4.33 -11.42 14.76
N GLU A 164 -4.90 -12.61 14.51
CA GLU A 164 -6.23 -13.00 15.02
C GLU A 164 -6.30 -12.89 16.54
N LYS A 165 -5.29 -13.43 17.24
CA LYS A 165 -5.21 -13.33 18.70
C LYS A 165 -5.17 -11.87 19.16
N ARG A 166 -4.32 -11.03 18.53
CA ARG A 166 -4.21 -9.62 18.91
C ARG A 166 -5.51 -8.85 18.70
N LEU A 167 -6.23 -9.12 17.62
CA LEU A 167 -7.51 -8.49 17.30
C LEU A 167 -8.66 -8.95 18.23
N GLN A 168 -8.52 -10.10 18.88
CA GLN A 168 -9.44 -10.54 19.94
C GLN A 168 -9.17 -9.85 21.28
N GLU A 169 -7.90 -9.53 21.55
CA GLU A 169 -7.47 -8.89 22.81
C GLU A 169 -7.73 -7.38 22.81
N GLN A 170 -7.61 -6.72 21.65
CA GLN A 170 -7.73 -5.27 21.54
C GLN A 170 -8.29 -4.85 20.18
N SER A 171 -9.17 -3.84 20.20
CA SER A 171 -9.66 -3.17 18.98
C SER A 171 -8.71 -2.06 18.53
N TYR A 172 -8.57 -1.92 17.21
CA TYR A 172 -7.77 -0.89 16.57
C TYR A 172 -8.62 -0.14 15.55
N ASP A 173 -8.35 1.15 15.36
CA ASP A 173 -9.02 1.97 14.35
C ASP A 173 -8.43 1.76 12.95
N LEU A 174 -7.20 1.24 12.88
CA LEU A 174 -6.48 0.93 11.64
C LEU A 174 -5.43 -0.16 11.89
N VAL A 175 -5.31 -1.11 10.96
CA VAL A 175 -4.26 -2.13 10.97
C VAL A 175 -3.42 -1.96 9.71
N ILE A 176 -2.11 -1.86 9.85
CA ILE A 176 -1.18 -1.62 8.74
C ILE A 176 -0.19 -2.77 8.67
N ASP A 177 -0.23 -3.53 7.59
CA ASP A 177 0.88 -4.40 7.20
C ASP A 177 1.86 -3.61 6.33
N LEU A 178 3.06 -3.38 6.83
CA LEU A 178 4.05 -2.52 6.18
C LEU A 178 5.07 -3.37 5.43
N HIS A 179 5.22 -3.07 4.14
CA HIS A 179 6.11 -3.73 3.20
C HIS A 179 6.99 -2.72 2.49
N ARG A 180 7.96 -3.23 1.73
CA ARG A 180 8.84 -2.50 0.83
C ARG A 180 8.64 -3.01 -0.59
N ASP A 181 8.27 -2.14 -1.53
CA ASP A 181 8.01 -2.52 -2.92
C ASP A 181 9.30 -2.93 -3.64
N SER A 182 9.36 -4.04 -4.38
CA SER A 182 10.55 -4.39 -5.20
C SER A 182 10.89 -3.39 -6.32
N ALA A 183 10.02 -2.42 -6.59
CA ALA A 183 10.25 -1.35 -7.55
C ALA A 183 11.50 -0.48 -7.24
N LYS A 184 12.07 0.09 -8.31
CA LYS A 184 13.28 0.94 -8.29
C LYS A 184 12.97 2.41 -8.04
N LYS A 185 14.04 3.17 -7.76
CA LYS A 185 14.00 4.60 -7.40
C LYS A 185 13.11 5.45 -8.32
N ASN A 186 13.13 5.21 -9.63
CA ASN A 186 12.36 5.98 -10.62
C ASN A 186 10.84 5.89 -10.40
N ALA A 187 10.34 4.75 -9.91
CA ALA A 187 8.93 4.56 -9.60
C ALA A 187 8.61 4.97 -8.15
N THR A 188 9.58 4.83 -7.24
CA THR A 188 9.35 4.94 -5.79
C THR A 188 9.91 6.20 -5.15
N THR A 189 10.34 7.19 -5.94
CA THR A 189 10.85 8.47 -5.42
C THR A 189 10.20 9.64 -6.13
N LEU A 190 9.92 10.71 -5.39
CA LEU A 190 9.60 12.02 -5.95
C LEU A 190 10.38 13.11 -5.21
N THR A 191 10.52 14.26 -5.86
CA THR A 191 10.98 15.49 -5.22
C THR A 191 9.82 16.47 -5.13
N TYR A 192 9.62 17.04 -3.94
CA TYR A 192 8.62 18.06 -3.66
C TYR A 192 9.23 19.10 -2.72
N ASN A 193 9.12 20.38 -3.07
CA ASN A 193 9.73 21.49 -2.32
C ASN A 193 11.22 21.28 -1.98
N ASN A 194 12.01 20.84 -2.97
CA ASN A 194 13.44 20.53 -2.86
C ASN A 194 13.82 19.39 -1.91
N GLU A 195 12.84 18.65 -1.39
CA GLU A 195 13.05 17.48 -0.56
C GLU A 195 12.62 16.21 -1.30
N SER A 196 13.35 15.11 -1.08
CA SER A 196 13.05 13.82 -1.70
C SER A 196 12.25 12.92 -0.75
N TYR A 197 11.22 12.29 -1.31
CA TYR A 197 10.29 11.42 -0.59
C TYR A 197 10.24 10.04 -1.25
N ALA A 198 10.10 9.01 -0.42
CA ALA A 198 9.65 7.72 -0.89
C ALA A 198 8.17 7.83 -1.30
N ARG A 199 7.82 7.23 -2.43
CA ARG A 199 6.43 7.13 -2.86
C ARG A 199 5.87 5.83 -2.34
N ILE A 200 4.63 5.87 -1.84
CA ILE A 200 3.96 4.66 -1.36
C ILE A 200 3.02 4.10 -2.41
N ALA A 201 2.61 2.85 -2.23
CA ALA A 201 1.35 2.34 -2.77
C ALA A 201 0.58 1.63 -1.65
N ILE A 202 -0.74 1.50 -1.82
CA ILE A 202 -1.59 0.76 -0.88
C ILE A 202 -2.18 -0.44 -1.61
N VAL A 203 -1.94 -1.64 -1.10
CA VAL A 203 -2.38 -2.89 -1.73
C VAL A 203 -3.62 -3.41 -1.04
N ILE A 204 -4.63 -3.80 -1.82
CA ILE A 204 -5.86 -4.42 -1.33
C ILE A 204 -6.05 -5.78 -1.97
N GLY A 205 -6.19 -6.82 -1.15
CA GLY A 205 -6.60 -8.15 -1.60
C GLY A 205 -8.08 -8.16 -1.94
N ALA A 206 -8.44 -8.43 -3.20
CA ALA A 206 -9.83 -8.41 -3.64
C ALA A 206 -10.55 -9.78 -3.49
N GLU A 207 -9.91 -10.78 -2.88
CA GLU A 207 -10.43 -12.16 -2.77
C GLU A 207 -11.10 -12.47 -1.42
N HIS A 208 -11.80 -11.48 -0.86
CA HIS A 208 -12.65 -11.68 0.32
C HIS A 208 -13.87 -10.75 0.29
N LYS A 209 -14.97 -11.15 0.92
CA LYS A 209 -16.28 -10.47 0.79
C LYS A 209 -16.27 -8.99 1.21
N ASN A 210 -15.33 -8.59 2.05
CA ASN A 210 -15.32 -7.27 2.70
C ASN A 210 -14.30 -6.29 2.12
N TYR A 211 -13.54 -6.66 1.06
CA TYR A 211 -12.41 -5.86 0.54
C TYR A 211 -12.75 -4.42 0.19
N ARG A 212 -14.02 -4.14 -0.15
CA ARG A 212 -14.51 -2.79 -0.47
C ARG A 212 -14.40 -1.83 0.72
N TRP A 213 -14.50 -2.33 1.94
CA TRP A 213 -14.29 -1.51 3.15
C TRP A 213 -12.81 -1.15 3.30
N ASN A 214 -11.92 -2.13 3.13
CA ASN A 214 -10.47 -1.90 3.12
C ASN A 214 -10.07 -0.91 2.02
N THR A 215 -10.69 -1.03 0.84
CA THR A 215 -10.50 -0.12 -0.30
C THR A 215 -10.89 1.32 0.07
N ALA A 216 -12.05 1.55 0.68
CA ALA A 216 -12.49 2.89 1.07
C ALA A 216 -11.55 3.54 2.11
N TYR A 217 -11.04 2.75 3.06
CA TYR A 217 -10.01 3.20 4.00
C TYR A 217 -8.70 3.58 3.28
N ALA A 218 -8.24 2.73 2.37
CA ALA A 218 -7.04 2.98 1.58
C ALA A 218 -7.16 4.22 0.69
N GLU A 219 -8.30 4.42 0.03
CA GLU A 219 -8.55 5.59 -0.82
C GLU A 219 -8.54 6.89 -0.01
N SER A 220 -9.17 6.87 1.17
CA SER A 220 -9.19 8.02 2.09
C SER A 220 -7.80 8.40 2.58
N LEU A 221 -6.95 7.42 2.89
CA LEU A 221 -5.55 7.67 3.27
C LEU A 221 -4.73 8.19 2.08
N SER A 222 -4.85 7.54 0.93
CA SER A 222 -4.15 7.90 -0.31
C SER A 222 -4.46 9.33 -0.75
N ALA A 223 -5.73 9.73 -0.71
CA ALA A 223 -6.17 11.08 -1.02
C ALA A 223 -5.53 12.11 -0.08
N ALA A 224 -5.63 11.90 1.24
CA ALA A 224 -5.04 12.82 2.22
C ALA A 224 -3.52 12.92 2.11
N MET A 225 -2.82 11.81 1.81
CA MET A 225 -1.39 11.86 1.54
C MET A 225 -1.07 12.72 0.31
N ASN A 226 -1.83 12.57 -0.78
CA ASN A 226 -1.65 13.35 -2.00
C ASN A 226 -2.08 14.82 -1.85
N GLU A 227 -2.95 15.16 -0.90
CA GLU A 227 -3.21 16.55 -0.52
C GLU A 227 -2.02 17.20 0.22
N ILE A 228 -1.28 16.43 1.02
CA ILE A 228 -0.13 16.93 1.80
C ILE A 228 1.12 17.05 0.91
N VAL A 229 1.43 15.98 0.15
CA VAL A 229 2.52 15.95 -0.82
C VAL A 229 1.97 15.36 -2.13
N PRO A 230 1.76 16.19 -3.17
CA PRO A 230 1.22 15.72 -4.45
C PRO A 230 2.00 14.54 -5.04
N LYS A 231 1.26 13.50 -5.44
CA LYS A 231 1.76 12.25 -6.05
C LYS A 231 2.61 11.34 -5.14
N ILE A 232 2.69 11.62 -3.83
CA ILE A 232 3.42 10.76 -2.88
C ILE A 232 2.80 9.37 -2.76
N SER A 233 1.47 9.26 -2.85
CA SER A 233 0.81 7.99 -3.02
C SER A 233 0.66 7.72 -4.51
N ARG A 234 1.14 6.56 -4.95
CA ARG A 234 0.90 6.03 -6.30
C ARG A 234 -0.59 5.70 -6.47
N GLY A 235 -1.21 5.15 -5.43
CA GLY A 235 -2.65 4.88 -5.40
C GLY A 235 -2.98 3.61 -4.64
N VAL A 236 -4.24 3.22 -4.75
CA VAL A 236 -4.76 1.94 -4.21
C VAL A 236 -4.76 0.92 -5.35
N ILE A 237 -4.14 -0.23 -5.12
CA ILE A 237 -3.97 -1.28 -6.12
C ILE A 237 -4.64 -2.54 -5.60
N SER A 238 -5.70 -2.95 -6.30
CA SER A 238 -6.36 -4.22 -6.02
C SER A 238 -5.60 -5.38 -6.64
N LYS A 239 -5.46 -6.46 -5.86
CA LYS A 239 -4.76 -7.69 -6.24
C LYS A 239 -5.71 -8.88 -6.10
N SER A 240 -5.79 -9.69 -7.16
CA SER A 240 -6.57 -10.92 -7.24
C SER A 240 -6.02 -11.81 -8.36
N GLY A 241 -6.37 -13.09 -8.33
CA GLY A 241 -5.98 -14.08 -9.32
C GLY A 241 -4.69 -14.80 -8.96
N ASP A 242 -4.16 -15.54 -9.93
CA ASP A 242 -3.00 -16.39 -9.71
C ASP A 242 -1.74 -15.57 -9.41
N ASN A 243 -0.85 -16.14 -8.59
CA ASN A 243 0.47 -15.59 -8.20
C ASN A 243 0.46 -14.41 -7.22
N VAL A 244 -0.67 -14.18 -6.54
CA VAL A 244 -0.78 -13.27 -5.39
C VAL A 244 -1.46 -13.98 -4.23
N ASP A 245 -1.32 -13.47 -3.01
CA ASP A 245 -2.07 -14.00 -1.86
C ASP A 245 -3.58 -13.73 -2.00
N GLY A 246 -3.93 -12.58 -2.58
CA GLY A 246 -5.32 -12.21 -2.89
C GLY A 246 -6.14 -11.73 -1.68
N ARG A 247 -5.70 -11.96 -0.44
CA ARG A 247 -6.37 -11.47 0.79
C ARG A 247 -5.49 -10.62 1.69
N TYR A 248 -4.20 -10.96 1.82
CA TYR A 248 -3.22 -10.27 2.66
C TYR A 248 -3.67 -10.12 4.12
N ASN A 249 -4.41 -11.12 4.64
CA ASN A 249 -5.11 -11.10 5.94
C ASN A 249 -6.12 -9.95 6.14
N GLN A 250 -6.44 -9.16 5.11
CA GLN A 250 -7.36 -8.02 5.18
C GLN A 250 -8.81 -8.44 5.41
N ASP A 251 -9.11 -9.73 5.29
CA ASP A 251 -10.40 -10.30 5.64
C ASP A 251 -10.68 -10.31 7.15
N LEU A 252 -9.65 -10.13 8.00
CA LEU A 252 -9.77 -10.14 9.45
C LEU A 252 -10.43 -8.88 10.03
N THR A 253 -10.23 -7.72 9.41
CA THR A 253 -10.91 -6.48 9.82
C THR A 253 -11.05 -5.51 8.64
N LYS A 254 -12.07 -4.65 8.70
CA LYS A 254 -12.43 -3.74 7.61
C LYS A 254 -11.43 -2.60 7.44
N GLU A 255 -10.67 -2.32 8.50
CA GLU A 255 -9.73 -1.23 8.65
C GLU A 255 -8.29 -1.70 8.45
N MET A 256 -8.07 -2.86 7.80
CA MET A 256 -6.73 -3.36 7.51
C MET A 256 -6.29 -2.99 6.10
N ILE A 257 -5.07 -2.46 5.96
CA ILE A 257 -4.45 -2.12 4.68
C ILE A 257 -2.99 -2.60 4.65
N LEU A 258 -2.47 -2.84 3.44
CA LEU A 258 -1.05 -3.08 3.22
C LEU A 258 -0.43 -1.83 2.57
N ILE A 259 0.62 -1.29 3.18
CA ILE A 259 1.35 -0.14 2.63
C ILE A 259 2.72 -0.59 2.16
N GLU A 260 3.00 -0.31 0.88
CA GLU A 260 4.32 -0.44 0.26
C GLU A 260 5.08 0.87 0.43
N LEU A 261 6.00 0.92 1.39
CA LEU A 261 6.73 2.14 1.76
C LEU A 261 7.98 2.32 0.90
N GLY A 262 7.85 2.96 -0.26
CA GLY A 262 8.98 3.08 -1.18
C GLY A 262 9.40 1.73 -1.76
N GLY A 263 10.61 1.66 -2.33
CA GLY A 263 11.18 0.44 -2.88
C GLY A 263 12.68 0.30 -2.65
N ILE A 264 13.32 -0.68 -3.33
CA ILE A 264 14.67 -1.19 -2.98
C ILE A 264 15.74 -0.08 -2.84
N ASP A 265 15.60 1.01 -3.59
CA ASP A 265 16.60 2.08 -3.73
C ASP A 265 16.34 3.30 -2.84
N ASN A 266 15.30 3.28 -2.00
CA ASN A 266 14.97 4.43 -1.16
C ASN A 266 15.92 4.58 0.04
N THR A 267 16.19 5.84 0.41
CA THR A 267 17.09 6.18 1.53
C THR A 267 16.32 6.30 2.85
N GLY A 268 17.02 6.16 3.99
CA GLY A 268 16.39 6.35 5.31
C GLY A 268 15.73 7.72 5.48
N GLU A 269 16.30 8.78 4.89
CA GLU A 269 15.70 10.11 4.95
C GLU A 269 14.40 10.21 4.13
N GLU A 270 14.40 9.65 2.91
CA GLU A 270 13.21 9.59 2.05
C GLU A 270 12.06 8.84 2.75
N LEU A 271 12.37 7.74 3.44
CA LEU A 271 11.41 6.98 4.24
C LEU A 271 10.90 7.77 5.45
N ASN A 272 11.81 8.39 6.22
CA ASN A 272 11.44 9.18 7.40
C ASN A 272 10.50 10.34 7.06
N ARG A 273 10.78 11.09 5.98
CA ARG A 273 9.89 12.16 5.51
C ARG A 273 8.51 11.61 5.11
N THR A 274 8.47 10.45 4.48
CA THR A 274 7.22 9.81 4.02
C THR A 274 6.39 9.28 5.19
N ILE A 275 7.02 8.70 6.21
CA ILE A 275 6.38 8.26 7.46
C ILE A 275 5.71 9.45 8.17
N ALA A 276 6.37 10.62 8.19
CA ALA A 276 5.77 11.84 8.72
C ALA A 276 4.49 12.23 7.96
N VAL A 277 4.48 12.09 6.63
CA VAL A 277 3.29 12.34 5.80
C VAL A 277 2.18 11.31 6.08
N ILE A 278 2.52 10.03 6.27
CA ILE A 278 1.54 8.99 6.65
C ILE A 278 0.84 9.35 7.96
N GLY A 279 1.61 9.68 9.02
CA GLY A 279 1.03 10.04 10.32
C GLY A 279 0.10 11.25 10.24
N LYS A 280 0.50 12.29 9.50
CA LYS A 280 -0.32 13.48 9.26
C LYS A 280 -1.57 13.15 8.44
N ALA A 281 -1.47 12.28 7.44
CA ALA A 281 -2.61 11.85 6.62
C ALA A 281 -3.62 11.04 7.43
N ILE A 282 -3.18 10.12 8.29
CA ILE A 282 -4.07 9.37 9.20
C ILE A 282 -4.85 10.34 10.10
N SER A 283 -4.16 11.30 10.72
CA SER A 283 -4.79 12.30 11.59
C SER A 283 -5.80 13.17 10.85
N LYS A 284 -5.47 13.59 9.63
CA LYS A 284 -6.36 14.35 8.76
C LYS A 284 -7.60 13.56 8.34
N SER A 285 -7.44 12.31 7.90
CA SER A 285 -8.54 11.50 7.36
C SER A 285 -9.47 10.94 8.44
N PHE A 286 -8.95 10.57 9.60
CA PHE A 286 -9.69 9.70 10.54
C PHE A 286 -9.89 10.28 11.94
N ILE A 287 -9.13 11.31 12.32
CA ILE A 287 -9.20 11.93 13.65
C ILE A 287 -9.90 13.29 13.56
N THR A 288 -9.35 14.21 12.77
CA THR A 288 -9.82 15.60 12.71
C THR A 288 -11.15 15.76 11.97
N GLY A 289 -11.51 14.84 11.09
CA GLY A 289 -12.81 14.80 10.40
C GLY A 289 -14.01 14.37 11.25
N LYS A 290 -13.81 13.89 12.48
CA LYS A 290 -14.89 13.48 13.41
C LYS A 290 -15.43 14.64 14.27
N GLN A 291 -14.94 15.87 14.09
CA GLN A 291 -15.32 17.04 14.90
C GLN A 291 -16.17 18.09 14.15
N GLN A 292 -16.76 17.76 13.00
CA GLN A 292 -17.72 18.62 12.30
C GLN A 292 -19.09 17.96 12.21
#